data_AF-A0A382EBD4-F1
#
_entry.id   AF-A0A382EBD4-F1
#
_cell.length_a   1.000
_cell.length_b   1.000
_cell.length_c   1.000
_cell.angle_alpha   90.00
_cell.angle_beta   90.00
_cell.angle_gamma   90.00
#
_symmetry.space_group_name_H-M   'P 1'
#
loop_
_entity.id
_entity.type
_entity.pdbx_description
1 polymer ?
#
loop_
_entity_poly.entity_id
_entity_poly.type
_entity_poly.pdbx_seq_one_letter_code
_entity_poly.pdbx_strand_id
1 'polypeptide(L)'
;MKKNDPTTHTELEHLLTAQEDGILDEAGKERLEEILLADPEARNLYLRHIALCDHLAWEYTENASEPTEFRPRESKPSSPAILHPAWTMAAAAIIIGAFLFLFKNDDPSLGGSLPETEMVATLEFIEGPVAWMDVGGIPRNELSSGDRLADGSFIMESPSSSMQLRFDDGTLLTLTGESEGAVSSKDGKLLRLRKGSLVAKVTKQPKDSPLRIITPTANVEVLGTILNVSSSALQTSVRVEEGSVRVKRLADGQSIEVPASHVTQATLGTSSE
;
A
#
# COMPACT_ATOMS: atom_id res chain seq x y z
N MET A 1 23.69 -0.80 28.60
CA MET A 1 22.27 -1.10 28.92
C MET A 1 21.72 0.04 29.75
N LYS A 2 21.22 1.09 29.08
CA LYS A 2 20.40 2.12 29.74
C LYS A 2 18.97 1.60 29.73
N LYS A 3 18.35 1.64 30.90
CA LYS A 3 16.99 1.20 31.21
C LYS A 3 16.00 1.96 30.32
N ASN A 4 15.02 1.27 29.74
CA ASN A 4 13.87 1.88 29.05
C ASN A 4 13.19 2.85 30.03
N ASP A 5 13.40 4.14 29.82
CA ASP A 5 12.74 5.19 30.58
C ASP A 5 11.31 5.31 30.01
N PRO A 6 10.27 5.01 30.81
CA PRO A 6 8.89 5.05 30.33
C PRO A 6 8.49 6.43 29.81
N THR A 7 9.19 7.49 30.23
CA THR A 7 8.95 8.85 29.73
C THR A 7 9.37 9.04 28.27
N THR A 8 10.44 8.38 27.82
CA THR A 8 10.94 8.50 26.43
C THR A 8 10.03 7.80 25.43
N HIS A 9 9.37 6.71 25.83
CA HIS A 9 8.42 6.00 24.97
C HIS A 9 7.14 6.83 24.74
N THR A 10 6.60 7.43 25.80
CA THR A 10 5.44 8.34 25.70
C THR A 10 5.79 9.64 24.97
N GLU A 11 7.01 10.16 25.15
CA GLU A 11 7.53 11.31 24.39
C GLU A 11 7.62 11.00 22.89
N LEU A 12 8.12 9.81 22.53
CA LEU A 12 8.18 9.36 21.14
C LEU A 12 6.79 9.28 20.51
N GLU A 13 5.82 8.62 21.17
CA GLU A 13 4.44 8.52 20.64
C GLU A 13 3.82 9.90 20.37
N HIS A 14 4.00 10.85 21.29
CA HIS A 14 3.47 12.20 21.13
C HIS A 14 4.13 12.96 19.96
N LEU A 15 5.45 12.79 19.75
CA LEU A 15 6.16 13.39 18.63
C LEU A 15 5.73 12.77 17.28
N LEU A 16 5.46 11.46 17.26
CA LEU A 16 4.97 10.76 16.09
C LEU A 16 3.57 11.22 15.69
N THR A 17 2.64 11.31 16.64
CA THR A 17 1.29 11.85 16.37
C THR A 17 1.33 13.31 15.90
N ALA A 18 2.17 14.15 16.50
CA ALA A 18 2.33 15.53 16.04
C ALA A 18 2.95 15.64 14.62
N GLN A 19 3.79 14.67 14.23
CA GLN A 19 4.32 14.57 12.87
C GLN A 19 3.23 14.16 11.86
N GLU A 20 2.37 13.20 12.22
CA GLU A 20 1.22 12.77 11.40
C GLU A 20 0.25 13.93 11.15
N ASP A 21 -0.05 14.71 12.19
CA ASP A 21 -0.97 15.85 12.12
C ASP A 21 -0.36 17.08 11.39
N GLY A 22 0.92 17.02 11.00
CA GLY A 22 1.62 18.11 10.32
C GLY A 22 1.87 19.34 11.19
N ILE A 23 1.77 19.19 12.52
CA ILE A 23 1.92 20.27 13.52
C ILE A 23 3.28 20.24 14.24
N LEU A 24 4.17 19.31 13.88
CA LEU A 24 5.49 19.20 14.48
C LEU A 24 6.40 20.36 14.05
N ASP A 25 6.83 21.17 15.02
CA ASP A 25 7.76 22.27 14.82
C ASP A 25 9.22 21.80 14.69
N GLU A 26 10.13 22.71 14.33
CA GLU A 26 11.55 22.36 14.12
C GLU A 26 12.23 21.81 15.38
N ALA A 27 11.86 22.31 16.56
CA ALA A 27 12.36 21.80 17.84
C ALA A 27 11.90 20.36 18.09
N GLY A 28 10.65 20.04 17.76
CA GLY A 28 10.10 18.69 17.82
C GLY A 28 10.77 17.72 16.84
N LYS A 29 11.12 18.18 15.63
CA LYS A 29 11.87 17.38 14.63
C LYS A 29 13.28 17.05 15.10
N GLU A 30 14.02 18.03 15.61
CA GLU A 30 15.37 17.81 16.16
C GLU A 30 15.33 16.83 17.35
N ARG A 31 14.31 16.97 18.22
CA ARG A 31 14.13 16.06 19.35
C ARG A 31 13.80 14.63 18.92
N LEU A 32 12.95 14.48 17.90
CA LEU A 32 12.63 13.18 17.31
C LEU A 32 13.90 12.54 16.71
N GLU A 33 14.69 13.29 15.95
CA GLU A 33 15.94 12.80 15.36
C GLU A 33 16.95 12.36 16.43
N GLU A 34 17.10 13.13 17.51
CA GLU A 34 17.96 12.77 18.64
C GLU A 34 17.56 11.43 19.26
N ILE A 35 16.26 11.20 19.46
CA ILE A 35 15.71 9.94 20.02
C ILE A 35 15.99 8.77 19.06
N LEU A 36 15.76 8.95 17.74
CA LEU A 36 15.99 7.90 16.73
C LEU A 36 17.47 7.54 16.55
N LEU A 37 18.38 8.51 16.72
CA LEU A 37 19.81 8.29 16.66
C LEU A 37 20.34 7.60 17.92
N ALA A 38 19.80 7.92 19.10
CA ALA A 38 20.25 7.39 20.38
C ALA A 38 19.74 5.98 20.69
N ASP A 39 18.55 5.60 20.20
CA ASP A 39 17.89 4.34 20.57
C ASP A 39 17.45 3.48 19.36
N PRO A 40 18.02 2.27 19.20
CA PRO A 40 17.56 1.29 18.21
C PRO A 40 16.10 0.82 18.39
N GLU A 41 15.56 0.78 19.63
CA GLU A 41 14.15 0.41 19.84
C GLU A 41 13.21 1.51 19.35
N ALA A 42 13.50 2.78 19.65
CA ALA A 42 12.77 3.93 19.12
C ALA A 42 12.74 3.93 17.58
N ARG A 43 13.85 3.58 16.92
CA ARG A 43 13.93 3.45 15.46
C ARG A 43 13.01 2.36 14.92
N ASN A 44 12.94 1.22 15.60
CA ASN A 44 12.06 0.12 15.20
C ASN A 44 10.58 0.48 15.40
N LEU A 45 10.25 1.17 16.48
CA LEU A 45 8.91 1.71 16.72
C LEU A 45 8.51 2.73 15.65
N TYR A 46 9.41 3.65 15.30
CA TYR A 46 9.18 4.61 14.22
C TYR A 46 8.96 3.93 12.87
N LEU A 47 9.79 2.94 12.51
CA LEU A 47 9.62 2.18 11.26
C LEU A 47 8.32 1.36 11.24
N ARG A 48 7.91 0.80 12.38
CA ARG A 48 6.61 0.13 12.53
C ARG A 48 5.45 1.11 12.35
N HIS A 49 5.59 2.33 12.86
CA HIS A 49 4.60 3.39 12.79
C HIS A 49 4.49 3.98 11.37
N ILE A 50 5.61 4.28 10.70
CA ILE A 50 5.61 4.66 9.27
C ILE A 50 4.97 3.57 8.42
N ALA A 51 5.29 2.30 8.67
CA ALA A 51 4.71 1.21 7.90
C ALA A 51 3.19 1.04 8.14
N LEU A 52 2.63 1.62 9.20
CA LEU A 52 1.19 1.72 9.42
C LEU A 52 0.59 2.86 8.57
N CYS A 53 1.28 4.01 8.48
CA CYS A 53 0.90 5.17 7.65
C CYS A 53 1.07 4.94 6.14
N ASP A 54 2.02 4.08 5.73
CA ASP A 54 2.28 3.75 4.32
C ASP A 54 1.12 2.98 3.67
N HIS A 55 0.16 2.49 4.46
CA HIS A 55 -1.08 1.90 3.93
C HIS A 55 -1.95 2.94 3.18
N LEU A 56 -1.77 4.24 3.41
CA LEU A 56 -2.53 5.32 2.78
C LEU A 56 -1.74 6.13 1.74
N ALA A 57 -0.41 5.95 1.63
CA ALA A 57 0.44 6.89 0.90
C ALA A 57 0.54 6.67 -0.63
N TRP A 58 0.12 5.52 -1.16
CA TRP A 58 0.26 5.26 -2.61
C TRP A 58 -0.93 5.66 -3.48
N GLU A 59 -2.04 6.17 -2.90
CA GLU A 59 -3.14 6.70 -3.73
C GLU A 59 -2.86 8.13 -4.24
N TYR A 60 -1.85 8.82 -3.69
CA TYR A 60 -1.54 10.22 -4.04
C TYR A 60 -0.31 10.43 -4.95
N THR A 61 0.57 9.44 -5.14
CA THR A 61 1.82 9.64 -5.91
C THR A 61 1.70 9.35 -7.41
N GLU A 62 0.64 8.69 -7.88
CA GLU A 62 0.42 8.44 -9.32
C GLU A 62 -0.42 9.51 -10.04
N ASN A 63 -1.09 10.40 -9.29
CA ASN A 63 -1.81 11.56 -9.85
C ASN A 63 -1.11 12.91 -9.62
N ALA A 64 0.12 12.91 -9.12
CA ALA A 64 0.95 14.11 -9.10
C ALA A 64 1.52 14.37 -10.52
N SER A 65 0.63 14.72 -11.44
CA SER A 65 0.99 15.58 -12.57
C SER A 65 1.80 16.76 -12.05
N GLU A 66 2.86 17.10 -12.79
CA GLU A 66 3.86 18.13 -12.53
C GLU A 66 3.33 19.34 -11.73
N PRO A 67 4.15 19.93 -10.82
CA PRO A 67 3.72 21.06 -10.01
C PRO A 67 3.27 22.20 -10.92
N THR A 68 1.94 22.36 -11.03
CA THR A 68 1.36 23.49 -11.73
C THR A 68 1.70 24.71 -10.91
N GLU A 69 2.67 25.49 -11.40
CA GLU A 69 3.03 26.78 -10.85
C GLU A 69 1.74 27.59 -10.58
N PHE A 70 1.45 27.82 -9.31
CA PHE A 70 0.42 28.75 -8.89
C PHE A 70 0.87 30.15 -9.30
N ARG A 71 0.49 30.59 -10.51
CA ARG A 71 0.54 32.00 -10.87
C ARG A 71 -0.62 32.71 -10.18
N PRO A 72 -0.36 33.68 -9.28
CA PRO A 72 -1.42 34.52 -8.75
C PRO A 72 -2.07 35.27 -9.91
N ARG A 73 -3.36 35.03 -10.13
CA ARG A 73 -4.13 35.75 -11.13
C ARG A 73 -4.41 37.15 -10.60
N GLU A 74 -3.63 38.14 -11.05
CA GLU A 74 -3.91 39.56 -10.79
C GLU A 74 -5.32 39.91 -11.27
N SER A 75 -6.21 40.23 -10.32
CA SER A 75 -7.52 40.80 -10.61
C SER A 75 -7.40 42.32 -10.70
N LYS A 76 -7.63 42.85 -11.90
CA LYS A 76 -7.72 44.30 -12.14
C LYS A 76 -9.05 44.81 -11.57
N PRO A 77 -9.08 45.95 -10.83
CA PRO A 77 -10.31 46.44 -10.24
C PRO A 77 -11.19 47.10 -11.31
N SER A 78 -12.45 46.69 -11.38
CA SER A 78 -13.48 47.45 -12.09
C SER A 78 -14.49 47.97 -11.06
N SER A 79 -14.66 49.29 -11.06
CA SER A 79 -15.58 50.03 -10.18
C SER A 79 -17.04 49.69 -10.49
N PRO A 80 -17.97 49.75 -9.53
CA PRO A 80 -19.37 49.88 -9.83
C PRO A 80 -19.84 51.33 -9.63
N ALA A 81 -20.50 51.88 -10.65
CA ALA A 81 -21.41 53.01 -10.48
C ALA A 81 -22.75 52.48 -9.95
N ILE A 82 -23.26 53.17 -8.93
CA ILE A 82 -24.50 52.91 -8.20
C ILE A 82 -25.71 53.22 -9.09
N LEU A 83 -26.80 52.45 -8.95
CA LEU A 83 -28.19 52.93 -8.82
C LEU A 83 -29.15 51.76 -8.48
N HIS A 84 -29.84 51.94 -7.35
CA HIS A 84 -30.89 51.13 -6.70
C HIS A 84 -32.29 51.36 -7.35
N PRO A 85 -33.43 50.81 -6.84
CA PRO A 85 -33.74 49.50 -6.21
C PRO A 85 -35.07 48.87 -6.71
N ALA A 86 -35.46 47.73 -6.10
CA ALA A 86 -36.84 47.25 -5.87
C ALA A 86 -37.55 46.61 -7.09
N TRP A 87 -37.97 45.35 -7.10
CA TRP A 87 -38.74 44.59 -6.11
C TRP A 87 -38.63 43.07 -6.30
N THR A 88 -38.68 42.40 -5.17
CA THR A 88 -38.85 40.96 -4.96
C THR A 88 -40.19 40.44 -5.48
N MET A 89 -40.18 39.37 -6.30
CA MET A 89 -41.08 38.21 -6.21
C MET A 89 -40.86 37.28 -7.42
N ALA A 90 -40.14 36.17 -7.21
CA ALA A 90 -40.35 34.86 -7.86
C ALA A 90 -39.15 33.91 -7.59
N ALA A 91 -38.77 33.71 -6.32
CA ALA A 91 -37.66 32.81 -5.97
C ALA A 91 -38.09 31.45 -5.40
N ALA A 92 -39.37 31.06 -5.53
CA ALA A 92 -39.82 29.74 -5.08
C ALA A 92 -40.05 28.72 -6.21
N ALA A 93 -40.16 29.15 -7.48
CA ALA A 93 -40.31 28.24 -8.62
C ALA A 93 -39.00 27.96 -9.36
N ILE A 94 -38.00 28.84 -9.24
CA ILE A 94 -36.69 28.66 -9.88
C ILE A 94 -35.82 27.67 -9.09
N ILE A 95 -36.00 27.56 -7.76
CA ILE A 95 -35.20 26.63 -6.95
C ILE A 95 -35.61 25.17 -7.22
N ILE A 96 -36.91 24.87 -7.39
CA ILE A 96 -37.35 23.50 -7.72
C ILE A 96 -37.06 23.15 -9.19
N GLY A 97 -37.20 24.10 -10.11
CA GLY A 97 -36.84 23.92 -11.52
C GLY A 97 -35.34 23.75 -11.74
N ALA A 98 -34.50 24.52 -11.03
CA ALA A 98 -33.05 24.37 -11.07
C ALA A 98 -32.58 23.10 -10.35
N PHE A 99 -33.25 22.66 -9.27
CA PHE A 99 -32.95 21.39 -8.63
C PHE A 99 -33.31 20.22 -9.57
N LEU A 100 -34.48 20.25 -10.24
CA LEU A 100 -34.85 19.21 -11.20
C LEU A 100 -34.07 19.27 -12.53
N PHE A 101 -33.56 20.44 -12.93
CA PHE A 101 -32.70 20.56 -14.12
C PHE A 101 -31.26 20.12 -13.84
N LEU A 102 -30.75 20.33 -12.61
CA LEU A 102 -29.47 19.77 -12.16
C LEU A 102 -29.55 18.26 -11.90
N PHE A 103 -30.74 17.69 -11.64
CA PHE A 103 -30.95 16.25 -11.50
C PHE A 103 -31.42 15.53 -12.78
N LYS A 104 -31.67 16.23 -13.89
CA LYS A 104 -32.11 15.62 -15.17
C LYS A 104 -31.12 15.76 -16.31
N ASN A 105 -30.01 16.45 -16.08
CA ASN A 105 -28.84 16.38 -16.94
C ASN A 105 -27.87 15.37 -16.32
N ASP A 106 -28.20 14.08 -16.46
CA ASP A 106 -27.21 13.01 -16.41
C ASP A 106 -26.24 13.26 -17.57
N ASP A 107 -25.21 14.08 -17.32
CA ASP A 107 -24.02 14.10 -18.14
C ASP A 107 -23.21 12.85 -17.76
N PRO A 108 -23.13 11.82 -18.60
CA PRO A 108 -22.57 10.52 -18.22
C PRO A 108 -21.02 10.54 -18.09
N SER A 109 -20.38 11.71 -18.11
CA SER A 109 -18.93 11.85 -18.02
C SER A 109 -18.39 12.18 -16.62
N LEU A 110 -19.22 12.17 -15.58
CA LEU A 110 -18.80 12.23 -14.18
C LEU A 110 -19.36 11.05 -13.36
N GLY A 111 -19.44 9.88 -14.00
CA GLY A 111 -19.39 8.62 -13.29
C GLY A 111 -17.94 8.36 -12.90
N GLY A 112 -17.47 8.95 -11.80
CA GLY A 112 -16.38 8.35 -11.06
C GLY A 112 -16.89 6.99 -10.64
N SER A 113 -16.58 5.96 -11.43
CA SER A 113 -16.79 4.58 -11.03
C SER A 113 -16.20 4.47 -9.62
N LEU A 114 -17.01 4.09 -8.64
CA LEU A 114 -16.48 3.40 -7.46
C LEU A 114 -15.42 2.44 -8.01
N PRO A 115 -14.16 2.47 -7.54
CA PRO A 115 -13.11 1.64 -8.12
C PRO A 115 -13.68 0.25 -8.26
N GLU A 116 -13.85 -0.21 -9.50
CA GLU A 116 -14.42 -1.51 -9.78
C GLU A 116 -13.46 -2.48 -9.11
N THR A 117 -13.88 -3.03 -7.96
CA THR A 117 -13.02 -3.89 -7.18
C THR A 117 -12.86 -5.17 -7.96
N GLU A 118 -11.85 -5.21 -8.83
CA GLU A 118 -11.58 -6.38 -9.65
C GLU A 118 -11.31 -7.55 -8.71
N MET A 119 -12.06 -8.63 -8.92
CA MET A 119 -11.91 -9.86 -8.16
C MET A 119 -10.67 -10.57 -8.70
N VAL A 120 -9.59 -10.59 -7.93
CA VAL A 120 -8.25 -10.94 -8.44
C VAL A 120 -7.86 -12.39 -8.24
N ALA A 121 -8.42 -13.03 -7.22
CA ALA A 121 -8.06 -14.39 -6.87
C ALA A 121 -9.25 -15.17 -6.30
N THR A 122 -9.21 -16.48 -6.48
CA THR A 122 -10.07 -17.44 -5.79
C THR A 122 -9.29 -18.05 -4.64
N LEU A 123 -9.89 -18.04 -3.45
CA LEU A 123 -9.38 -18.71 -2.27
C LEU A 123 -9.59 -20.22 -2.42
N GLU A 124 -8.55 -20.97 -2.79
CA GLU A 124 -8.69 -22.43 -2.99
C GLU A 124 -8.67 -23.19 -1.67
N PHE A 125 -7.86 -22.73 -0.74
CA PHE A 125 -7.68 -23.38 0.54
C PHE A 125 -7.42 -22.33 1.61
N ILE A 126 -8.01 -22.57 2.78
CA ILE A 126 -7.82 -21.74 3.97
C ILE A 126 -7.87 -22.64 5.19
N GLU A 127 -6.90 -22.47 6.07
CA GLU A 127 -6.79 -23.16 7.35
C GLU A 127 -6.23 -22.20 8.40
N GLY A 128 -6.78 -22.27 9.61
CA GLY A 128 -6.37 -21.42 10.73
C GLY A 128 -6.94 -19.99 10.68
N PRO A 129 -6.57 -19.15 11.66
CA PRO A 129 -7.00 -17.75 11.70
C PRO A 129 -6.33 -16.97 10.56
N VAL A 130 -7.16 -16.48 9.63
CA VAL A 130 -6.78 -15.60 8.53
C VAL A 130 -7.78 -14.45 8.49
N ALA A 131 -7.29 -13.22 8.61
CA ALA A 131 -8.06 -12.01 8.40
C ALA A 131 -7.76 -11.47 7.01
N TRP A 132 -8.79 -11.05 6.28
CA TRP A 132 -8.67 -10.35 5.00
C TRP A 132 -9.41 -9.02 5.09
N MET A 133 -8.82 -7.98 4.53
CA MET A 133 -9.40 -6.65 4.42
C MET A 133 -9.31 -6.19 2.97
N ASP A 134 -10.45 -5.85 2.37
CA ASP A 134 -10.45 -5.33 1.00
C ASP A 134 -9.88 -3.90 0.94
N VAL A 135 -9.64 -3.39 -0.28
CA VAL A 135 -9.18 -2.01 -0.50
C VAL A 135 -10.15 -0.97 0.09
N GLY A 136 -11.43 -1.30 0.25
CA GLY A 136 -12.43 -0.44 0.89
C GLY A 136 -12.32 -0.38 2.42
N GLY A 137 -11.38 -1.12 3.02
CA GLY A 137 -11.21 -1.22 4.47
C GLY A 137 -12.29 -2.07 5.14
N ILE A 138 -13.06 -2.84 4.36
CA ILE A 138 -14.13 -3.69 4.89
C ILE A 138 -13.50 -5.04 5.27
N PRO A 139 -13.50 -5.41 6.56
CA PRO A 139 -12.97 -6.70 6.98
C PRO A 139 -13.91 -7.82 6.51
N ARG A 140 -13.33 -8.87 5.93
CA ARG A 140 -14.03 -10.14 5.69
C ARG A 140 -13.81 -11.06 6.87
N ASN A 141 -14.85 -11.16 7.71
CA ASN A 141 -14.82 -11.97 8.93
C ASN A 141 -15.01 -13.47 8.66
N GLU A 142 -15.58 -13.83 7.51
CA GLU A 142 -15.82 -15.21 7.12
C GLU A 142 -15.21 -15.44 5.74
N LEU A 143 -14.12 -16.19 5.71
CA LEU A 143 -13.44 -16.62 4.50
C LEU A 143 -13.65 -18.12 4.32
N SER A 144 -14.10 -18.51 3.15
CA SER A 144 -14.34 -19.91 2.79
C SER A 144 -13.63 -20.29 1.50
N SER A 145 -13.22 -21.55 1.39
CA SER A 145 -12.73 -22.08 0.11
C SER A 145 -13.80 -21.88 -0.98
N GLY A 146 -13.37 -21.42 -2.16
CA GLY A 146 -14.22 -21.03 -3.28
C GLY A 146 -14.56 -19.55 -3.32
N ASP A 147 -14.29 -18.80 -2.25
CA ASP A 147 -14.50 -17.36 -2.24
C ASP A 147 -13.62 -16.68 -3.29
N ARG A 148 -14.23 -15.77 -4.06
CA ARG A 148 -13.45 -14.80 -4.81
C ARG A 148 -13.10 -13.64 -3.90
N LEU A 149 -11.85 -13.19 -3.99
CA LEU A 149 -11.28 -12.09 -3.24
C LEU A 149 -10.86 -11.00 -4.22
N ALA A 150 -11.24 -9.77 -3.89
CA ALA A 150 -10.73 -8.55 -4.47
C ALA A 150 -9.30 -8.26 -3.98
N ASP A 151 -8.68 -7.23 -4.55
CA ASP A 151 -7.51 -6.59 -3.96
C ASP A 151 -7.70 -6.35 -2.46
N GLY A 152 -6.64 -6.55 -1.68
CA GLY A 152 -6.73 -6.45 -0.23
C GLY A 152 -5.47 -6.83 0.52
N SER A 153 -5.52 -6.63 1.83
CA SER A 153 -4.49 -7.04 2.79
C SER A 153 -4.93 -8.26 3.58
N PHE A 154 -3.94 -9.00 4.09
CA PHE A 154 -4.17 -10.19 4.89
C PHE A 154 -3.24 -10.24 6.10
N ILE A 155 -3.75 -10.85 7.17
CA ILE A 155 -3.00 -11.16 8.39
C ILE A 155 -3.28 -12.61 8.78
N MET A 156 -2.23 -13.38 8.97
CA MET A 156 -2.25 -14.76 9.46
C MET A 156 -1.46 -14.79 10.77
N GLU A 157 -2.14 -15.02 11.90
CA GLU A 157 -1.55 -14.87 13.24
C GLU A 157 -1.10 -16.19 13.88
N SER A 158 -1.30 -17.32 13.21
CA SER A 158 -0.91 -18.64 13.74
C SER A 158 0.18 -19.30 12.90
N PRO A 159 1.16 -19.98 13.52
CA PRO A 159 2.10 -20.86 12.82
C PRO A 159 1.43 -22.01 12.04
N SER A 160 0.19 -22.36 12.40
CA SER A 160 -0.61 -23.38 11.71
C SER A 160 -1.49 -22.80 10.60
N SER A 161 -1.53 -21.48 10.40
CA SER A 161 -2.35 -20.88 9.36
C SER A 161 -1.78 -21.20 7.96
N SER A 162 -2.67 -21.42 7.01
CA SER A 162 -2.32 -21.66 5.61
C SER A 162 -3.40 -21.07 4.71
N MET A 163 -2.99 -20.39 3.65
CA MET A 163 -3.90 -19.78 2.68
C MET A 163 -3.36 -20.02 1.27
N GLN A 164 -4.22 -20.47 0.36
CA GLN A 164 -3.90 -20.67 -1.04
C GLN A 164 -4.80 -19.84 -1.94
N LEU A 165 -4.18 -18.96 -2.72
CA LEU A 165 -4.84 -18.04 -3.64
C LEU A 165 -4.51 -18.45 -5.08
N ARG A 166 -5.54 -18.69 -5.89
CA ARG A 166 -5.41 -18.91 -7.34
C ARG A 166 -5.90 -17.68 -8.09
N PHE A 167 -5.03 -17.09 -8.90
CA PHE A 167 -5.40 -16.03 -9.85
C PHE A 167 -6.03 -16.62 -11.11
N ASP A 168 -6.75 -15.78 -11.87
CA ASP A 168 -7.46 -16.21 -13.07
C ASP A 168 -6.56 -16.75 -14.19
N ASP A 169 -5.27 -16.41 -14.21
CA ASP A 169 -4.28 -16.99 -15.14
C ASP A 169 -3.71 -18.35 -14.67
N GLY A 170 -4.21 -18.89 -13.56
CA GLY A 170 -3.72 -20.11 -12.95
C GLY A 170 -2.50 -19.96 -12.04
N THR A 171 -1.95 -18.75 -11.87
CA THR A 171 -0.89 -18.47 -10.89
C THR A 171 -1.40 -18.83 -9.49
N LEU A 172 -0.60 -19.58 -8.74
CA LEU A 172 -0.95 -20.11 -7.43
C LEU A 172 0.02 -19.58 -6.37
N LEU A 173 -0.51 -18.90 -5.37
CA LEU A 173 0.24 -18.41 -4.22
C LEU A 173 -0.20 -19.20 -2.98
N THR A 174 0.76 -19.75 -2.23
CA THR A 174 0.50 -20.44 -0.97
C THR A 174 1.28 -19.74 0.15
N LEU A 175 0.56 -19.17 1.10
CA LEU A 175 1.10 -18.50 2.29
C LEU A 175 0.97 -19.44 3.48
N THR A 176 2.01 -19.52 4.31
CA THR A 176 2.05 -20.45 5.45
C THR A 176 2.60 -19.80 6.71
N GLY A 177 2.06 -20.25 7.84
CA GLY A 177 2.41 -19.75 9.17
C GLY A 177 2.04 -18.29 9.37
N GLU A 178 2.77 -17.64 10.28
CA GLU A 178 2.59 -16.22 10.57
C GLU A 178 3.01 -15.37 9.37
N SER A 179 2.03 -14.78 8.69
CA SER A 179 2.25 -14.03 7.45
C SER A 179 1.41 -12.77 7.41
N GLU A 180 1.97 -11.72 6.83
CA GLU A 180 1.31 -10.44 6.68
C GLU A 180 1.68 -9.83 5.33
N GLY A 181 0.68 -9.33 4.60
CA GLY A 181 0.90 -8.78 3.28
C GLY A 181 -0.34 -8.20 2.62
N ALA A 182 -0.20 -7.88 1.34
CA ALA A 182 -1.27 -7.41 0.49
C ALA A 182 -1.12 -7.94 -0.93
N VAL A 183 -2.26 -8.16 -1.58
CA VAL A 183 -2.36 -8.59 -2.98
C VAL A 183 -3.06 -7.49 -3.77
N SER A 184 -2.52 -7.19 -4.95
CA SER A 184 -3.17 -6.31 -5.92
C SER A 184 -2.98 -6.82 -7.36
N SER A 185 -3.99 -6.60 -8.22
CA SER A 185 -3.85 -6.75 -9.68
C SER A 185 -3.71 -5.43 -10.43
N LYS A 186 -3.88 -4.29 -9.75
CA LYS A 186 -3.81 -2.97 -10.35
C LYS A 186 -2.37 -2.74 -10.86
N ASP A 187 -2.23 -2.58 -12.17
CA ASP A 187 -0.95 -2.43 -12.88
C ASP A 187 -0.01 -3.65 -12.82
N GLY A 188 -0.63 -4.84 -12.88
CA GLY A 188 0.04 -6.13 -12.87
C GLY A 188 -0.04 -6.80 -11.51
N LYS A 189 0.26 -8.11 -11.47
CA LYS A 189 0.15 -8.89 -10.22
C LYS A 189 1.22 -8.47 -9.25
N LEU A 190 0.80 -7.89 -8.14
CA LEU A 190 1.65 -7.43 -7.06
C LEU A 190 1.29 -8.17 -5.77
N LEU A 191 2.28 -8.82 -5.19
CA LEU A 191 2.21 -9.29 -3.81
C LEU A 191 3.21 -8.50 -2.97
N ARG A 192 2.71 -7.80 -1.94
CA ARG A 192 3.55 -7.26 -0.87
C ARG A 192 3.58 -8.27 0.26
N LEU A 193 4.75 -8.78 0.62
CA LEU A 193 4.94 -9.72 1.73
C LEU A 193 5.81 -9.07 2.81
N ARG A 194 5.17 -8.50 3.83
CA ARG A 194 5.84 -7.80 4.94
C ARG A 194 6.56 -8.79 5.84
N LYS A 195 5.92 -9.92 6.14
CA LYS A 195 6.44 -11.01 6.96
C LYS A 195 5.83 -12.32 6.47
N GLY A 196 6.58 -13.40 6.60
CA GLY A 196 6.06 -14.75 6.47
C GLY A 196 6.72 -15.55 5.36
N SER A 197 6.04 -16.62 4.93
CA SER A 197 6.54 -17.55 3.92
C SER A 197 5.54 -17.70 2.79
N LEU A 198 6.05 -17.66 1.57
CA LEU A 198 5.29 -17.77 0.33
C LEU A 198 5.91 -18.85 -0.56
N VAL A 199 5.08 -19.74 -1.06
CA VAL A 199 5.37 -20.56 -2.24
C VAL A 199 4.56 -20.01 -3.41
N ALA A 200 5.23 -19.65 -4.50
CA ALA A 200 4.60 -19.10 -5.68
C ALA A 200 4.87 -20.00 -6.88
N LYS A 201 3.79 -20.49 -7.51
CA LYS A 201 3.81 -21.16 -8.80
C LYS A 201 3.20 -20.21 -9.82
N VAL A 202 4.06 -19.44 -10.48
CA VAL A 202 3.66 -18.33 -11.34
C VAL A 202 3.50 -18.81 -12.77
N THR A 203 2.30 -18.65 -13.33
CA THR A 203 2.07 -18.86 -14.76
C THR A 203 2.87 -17.82 -15.55
N LYS A 204 3.27 -18.16 -16.77
CA LYS A 204 4.08 -17.27 -17.60
C LYS A 204 3.38 -15.91 -17.80
N GLN A 205 4.03 -14.84 -17.36
CA GLN A 205 3.58 -13.46 -17.48
C GLN A 205 4.16 -12.79 -18.74
N PRO A 206 3.50 -11.75 -19.28
CA PRO A 206 4.09 -10.89 -20.30
C PRO A 206 5.38 -10.24 -19.78
N LYS A 207 6.37 -10.05 -20.66
CA LYS A 207 7.67 -9.46 -20.28
C LYS A 207 7.54 -8.06 -19.69
N ASP A 208 6.57 -7.29 -20.17
CA ASP A 208 6.35 -5.90 -19.76
C ASP A 208 5.40 -5.78 -18.56
N SER A 209 4.87 -6.91 -18.06
CA SER A 209 3.99 -6.97 -16.89
C SER A 209 4.30 -8.21 -16.03
N PRO A 210 5.53 -8.31 -15.47
CA PRO A 210 5.90 -9.41 -14.59
C PRO A 210 5.05 -9.40 -13.32
N LEU A 211 4.90 -10.56 -12.68
CA LEU A 211 4.44 -10.61 -11.30
C LEU A 211 5.56 -10.05 -10.42
N ARG A 212 5.22 -9.16 -9.48
CA ARG A 212 6.16 -8.55 -8.54
C ARG A 212 5.87 -9.03 -7.13
N ILE A 213 6.91 -9.50 -6.44
CA ILE A 213 6.86 -9.78 -5.00
C ILE A 213 7.74 -8.74 -4.31
N ILE A 214 7.13 -7.84 -3.56
CA ILE A 214 7.82 -6.80 -2.80
C ILE A 214 7.87 -7.19 -1.34
N THR A 215 9.06 -7.13 -0.77
CA THR A 215 9.32 -7.35 0.66
C THR A 215 10.02 -6.12 1.24
N PRO A 216 10.25 -6.05 2.56
CA PRO A 216 10.98 -4.92 3.16
C PRO A 216 12.39 -4.71 2.60
N THR A 217 13.02 -5.74 2.04
CA THR A 217 14.43 -5.67 1.58
C THR A 217 14.64 -5.97 0.10
N ALA A 218 13.62 -6.44 -0.62
CA ALA A 218 13.75 -6.82 -2.02
C ALA A 218 12.50 -6.57 -2.86
N ASN A 219 12.72 -6.35 -4.16
CA ASN A 219 11.72 -6.49 -5.21
C ASN A 219 12.10 -7.68 -6.10
N VAL A 220 11.21 -8.64 -6.24
CA VAL A 220 11.40 -9.87 -7.04
C VAL A 220 10.46 -9.83 -8.25
N GLU A 221 11.03 -9.75 -9.45
CA GLU A 221 10.28 -9.82 -10.71
C GLU A 221 10.23 -11.26 -11.22
N VAL A 222 9.02 -11.75 -11.49
CA VAL A 222 8.74 -13.15 -11.84
C VAL A 222 7.96 -13.21 -13.15
N LEU A 223 8.54 -13.88 -14.14
CA LEU A 223 7.94 -14.04 -15.46
C LEU A 223 7.28 -15.40 -15.68
N GLY A 224 7.48 -16.37 -14.79
CA GLY A 224 6.98 -17.74 -14.95
C GLY A 224 7.93 -18.72 -14.28
N THR A 225 7.70 -18.98 -13.00
CA THR A 225 8.70 -19.56 -12.10
C THR A 225 8.01 -20.27 -10.95
N ILE A 226 8.63 -21.33 -10.45
CA ILE A 226 8.31 -21.89 -9.14
C ILE A 226 9.38 -21.42 -8.17
N LEU A 227 8.96 -20.68 -7.14
CA LEU A 227 9.87 -20.09 -6.16
C LEU A 227 9.28 -20.12 -4.75
N ASN A 228 10.17 -20.09 -3.78
CA ASN A 228 9.87 -19.87 -2.37
C ASN A 228 10.48 -18.54 -1.93
N VAL A 229 9.69 -17.73 -1.22
CA VAL A 229 10.13 -16.46 -0.64
C VAL A 229 9.82 -16.49 0.85
N SER A 230 10.81 -16.20 1.68
CA SER A 230 10.59 -15.88 3.09
C SER A 230 11.01 -14.45 3.37
N SER A 231 10.18 -13.74 4.13
CA SER A 231 10.33 -12.30 4.38
C SER A 231 10.29 -12.00 5.88
N SER A 232 11.15 -11.09 6.28
CA SER A 232 11.22 -10.48 7.61
C SER A 232 11.59 -9.00 7.46
N ALA A 233 11.52 -8.24 8.54
CA ALA A 233 11.87 -6.82 8.53
C ALA A 233 13.30 -6.52 8.06
N LEU A 234 14.24 -7.46 8.25
CA LEU A 234 15.67 -7.23 7.99
C LEU A 234 16.23 -8.04 6.82
N GLN A 235 15.48 -9.04 6.33
CA GLN A 235 15.96 -9.96 5.34
C GLN A 235 14.84 -10.60 4.53
N THR A 236 15.13 -10.83 3.25
CA THR A 236 14.36 -11.66 2.33
C THR A 236 15.23 -12.77 1.80
N SER A 237 14.75 -14.01 1.83
CA SER A 237 15.39 -15.16 1.19
C SER A 237 14.53 -15.60 0.01
N VAL A 238 15.16 -15.80 -1.15
CA VAL A 238 14.49 -16.24 -2.38
C VAL A 238 15.17 -17.51 -2.86
N ARG A 239 14.40 -18.59 -2.95
CA ARG A 239 14.83 -19.87 -3.54
C ARG A 239 14.04 -20.13 -4.81
N VAL A 240 14.74 -20.35 -5.91
CA VAL A 240 14.11 -20.65 -7.20
C VAL A 240 14.19 -22.15 -7.45
N GLU A 241 13.05 -22.79 -7.69
CA GLU A 241 12.98 -24.21 -8.03
C GLU A 241 13.05 -24.41 -9.54
N GLU A 242 12.23 -23.66 -10.29
CA GLU A 242 12.16 -23.73 -11.75
C GLU A 242 12.08 -22.33 -12.36
N GLY A 243 12.80 -22.10 -13.46
CA GLY A 243 12.83 -20.80 -14.16
C GLY A 243 13.96 -19.89 -13.67
N SER A 244 13.71 -18.59 -13.71
CA SER A 244 14.64 -17.55 -13.29
C SER A 244 13.86 -16.34 -12.81
N VAL A 245 14.39 -15.65 -11.81
CA VAL A 245 13.79 -14.41 -11.27
C VAL A 245 14.85 -13.32 -11.18
N ARG A 246 14.42 -12.07 -11.33
CA ARG A 246 15.29 -10.93 -11.04
C ARG A 246 15.01 -10.46 -9.62
N VAL A 247 16.04 -10.45 -8.79
CA VAL A 247 15.96 -9.96 -7.40
C VAL A 247 16.73 -8.65 -7.32
N LYS A 248 16.02 -7.57 -6.98
CA LYS A 248 16.61 -6.26 -6.69
C LYS A 248 16.58 -6.02 -5.18
N ARG A 249 17.74 -5.82 -4.57
CA ARG A 249 17.86 -5.39 -3.17
C ARG A 249 17.46 -3.92 -3.08
N LEU A 250 16.60 -3.58 -2.12
CA LEU A 250 16.10 -2.21 -1.97
C LEU A 250 17.12 -1.27 -1.32
N ALA A 251 17.99 -1.79 -0.45
CA ALA A 251 18.97 -0.99 0.30
C ALA A 251 19.99 -0.25 -0.59
N ASP A 252 20.41 -0.88 -1.70
CA ASP A 252 21.44 -0.35 -2.61
C ASP A 252 21.01 -0.37 -4.10
N GLY A 253 19.81 -0.88 -4.40
CA GLY A 253 19.30 -1.02 -5.76
C GLY A 253 19.99 -2.11 -6.59
N GLN A 254 20.94 -2.87 -6.03
CA GLN A 254 21.64 -3.92 -6.77
C GLN A 254 20.67 -5.00 -7.19
N SER A 255 20.81 -5.44 -8.45
CA SER A 255 19.95 -6.45 -9.04
C SER A 255 20.77 -7.64 -9.50
N ILE A 256 20.29 -8.83 -9.21
CA ILE A 256 20.87 -10.08 -9.68
C ILE A 256 19.78 -10.94 -10.32
N GLU A 257 20.18 -11.77 -11.27
CA GLU A 257 19.33 -12.82 -11.81
C GLU A 257 19.61 -14.13 -11.07
N VAL A 258 18.56 -14.78 -10.58
CA VAL A 258 18.65 -16.01 -9.78
C VAL A 258 18.03 -17.14 -10.59
N PRO A 259 18.83 -18.07 -11.12
CA PRO A 259 18.31 -19.20 -11.88
C PRO A 259 17.78 -20.31 -10.95
N ALA A 260 17.11 -21.29 -11.55
CA ALA A 260 16.66 -22.51 -10.89
C ALA A 260 17.75 -23.17 -10.02
N SER A 261 17.31 -23.81 -8.94
CA SER A 261 18.15 -24.49 -7.94
C SER A 261 19.09 -23.58 -7.15
N HIS A 262 18.94 -22.25 -7.22
CA HIS A 262 19.74 -21.29 -6.46
C HIS A 262 18.94 -20.59 -5.37
N VAL A 263 19.67 -20.06 -4.39
CA VAL A 263 19.15 -19.27 -3.28
C VAL A 263 19.89 -17.94 -3.26
N THR A 264 19.17 -16.85 -3.00
CA THR A 264 19.77 -15.56 -2.67
C THR A 264 19.15 -14.97 -1.42
N GLN A 265 19.87 -14.03 -0.80
CA GLN A 265 19.39 -13.25 0.33
C GLN A 265 19.60 -11.76 0.07
N ALA A 266 18.58 -10.98 0.40
CA ALA A 266 18.62 -9.52 0.41
C ALA A 266 18.44 -9.04 1.83
N THR A 267 19.47 -8.40 2.40
CA THR A 267 19.46 -7.85 3.76
C THR A 267 19.33 -6.33 3.72
N LEU A 268 18.78 -5.77 4.80
CA LEU A 268 18.68 -4.31 4.98
C LEU A 268 20.06 -3.64 5.19
N GLY A 269 21.05 -4.42 5.67
CA GLY A 269 22.44 -3.96 5.76
C GLY A 269 23.20 -4.16 4.46
N THR A 270 24.01 -3.17 4.09
CA THR A 270 25.05 -3.30 3.05
C THR A 270 25.92 -4.49 3.42
N SER A 271 26.09 -5.44 2.51
CA SER A 271 27.08 -6.51 2.67
C SER A 271 28.42 -5.87 3.03
N SER A 272 28.90 -6.11 4.25
CA SER A 272 30.30 -5.89 4.58
C SER A 272 31.12 -6.83 3.69
N GLU A 273 32.18 -6.28 3.09
CA GLU A 273 33.22 -6.97 2.30
C GLU A 273 33.63 -8.35 2.84
#